data_AF-A0A2N2PN57-F1
#
_entry.id   AF-A0A2N2PN57-F1
#
_cell.length_a   1.000
_cell.length_b   1.000
_cell.length_c   1.000
_cell.angle_alpha   90.00
_cell.angle_beta   90.00
_cell.angle_gamma   90.00
#
_symmetry.space_group_name_H-M   'P 1'
#
loop_
_entity.id
_entity.type
_entity.pdbx_description
1 polymer ?
#
loop_
_entity_poly.entity_id
_entity_poly.type
_entity_poly.pdbx_seq_one_letter_code
_entity_poly.pdbx_strand_id
1 'polypeptide(L)'
;MIIQELLDIYTSCVLCPRACRVNRTKGELGYCRLPADIIMDCALAHHGEEPPLSGTGGAGTIFLSSCNLGCIYCQNYQISHSSRGRDLTVLQLARVMLDLQK
;
A
#
# COMPACT_ATOMS: atom_id res chain seq x y z
N MET A 1 19.18 -3.87 12.76
CA MET A 1 18.48 -4.85 13.63
C MET A 1 16.96 -4.73 13.55
N ILE A 2 16.35 -3.54 13.63
CA ILE A 2 14.88 -3.38 13.56
C ILE A 2 14.25 -3.87 12.24
N ILE A 3 14.89 -3.62 11.09
CA ILE A 3 14.35 -4.02 9.78
C ILE A 3 14.18 -5.54 9.67
N GLN A 4 15.11 -6.32 10.23
CA GLN A 4 15.04 -7.77 10.15
C GLN A 4 13.86 -8.31 10.95
N GLU A 5 13.65 -7.82 12.18
CA GLU A 5 12.51 -8.19 13.02
C GLU A 5 11.16 -7.88 12.34
N LEU A 6 11.07 -6.76 11.60
CA LEU A 6 9.88 -6.43 10.82
C LEU A 6 9.67 -7.39 9.64
N LEU A 7 10.75 -7.81 8.98
CA LEU A 7 10.69 -8.79 7.90
C LEU A 7 10.31 -10.19 8.40
N ASP A 8 10.64 -10.55 9.64
CA ASP A 8 10.29 -11.86 10.19
C ASP A 8 8.77 -12.04 10.30
N ILE A 9 7.99 -10.95 10.46
CA ILE A 9 6.52 -10.97 10.42
C ILE A 9 6.00 -11.54 9.09
N TYR A 10 6.75 -11.42 8.00
CA TYR A 10 6.33 -11.95 6.69
C TYR A 10 6.36 -13.48 6.64
N THR A 11 7.12 -14.14 7.52
CA THR A 11 7.17 -15.62 7.56
C THR A 11 5.88 -16.24 8.11
N SER A 12 5.11 -15.47 8.88
CA SER A 12 3.79 -15.83 9.42
C SER A 12 2.95 -14.55 9.55
N CYS A 13 2.39 -14.10 8.44
CA CYS A 13 1.81 -12.75 8.34
C CYS A 13 0.61 -12.54 9.28
N VAL A 14 0.77 -11.58 10.20
CA VAL A 14 -0.26 -11.11 11.15
C VAL A 14 -0.49 -9.60 11.10
N LEU A 15 -0.06 -8.93 10.02
CA LEU A 15 -0.15 -7.47 9.84
C LEU A 15 -1.57 -6.88 9.79
N CYS A 16 -2.59 -7.74 9.72
CA CYS A 16 -3.99 -7.30 9.75
C CYS A 16 -4.83 -8.24 10.62
N PRO A 17 -6.03 -7.83 11.04
CA PRO A 17 -6.89 -8.62 11.93
C PRO A 17 -7.29 -10.00 11.39
N ARG A 18 -7.13 -10.27 10.09
CA ARG A 18 -7.38 -11.60 9.51
C ARG A 18 -6.34 -12.65 9.94
N ALA A 19 -5.14 -12.22 10.34
CA ALA A 19 -4.06 -13.08 10.83
C ALA A 19 -3.89 -14.38 10.00
N CYS A 20 -3.77 -14.25 8.67
CA CYS A 20 -3.77 -15.40 7.76
C CYS A 20 -2.54 -16.33 7.89
N ARG A 21 -1.46 -15.89 8.55
CA ARG A 21 -0.23 -16.67 8.81
C ARG A 21 0.49 -17.23 7.57
N VAL A 22 0.13 -16.76 6.37
CA VAL A 22 0.86 -17.08 5.14
C VAL A 22 2.31 -16.62 5.23
N ASN A 23 3.19 -17.37 4.59
CA ASN A 23 4.60 -17.06 4.47
C ASN A 23 4.87 -16.28 3.18
N ARG A 24 4.89 -14.94 3.29
CA ARG A 24 5.14 -14.04 2.17
C ARG A 24 6.55 -14.19 1.60
N THR A 25 7.53 -14.62 2.39
CA THR A 25 8.91 -14.82 1.89
C THR A 25 9.03 -16.03 0.97
N LYS A 26 8.03 -16.92 0.98
CA LYS A 26 7.86 -18.02 0.02
C LYS A 26 6.90 -17.69 -1.13
N GLY A 27 6.44 -16.44 -1.22
CA GLY A 27 5.47 -16.01 -2.24
C GLY A 27 4.03 -16.41 -1.96
N GLU A 28 3.70 -16.86 -0.75
CA GLU A 28 2.32 -17.22 -0.40
C GLU A 28 1.44 -15.96 -0.29
N LEU A 29 0.21 -16.07 -0.78
CA LEU A 29 -0.77 -14.98 -0.79
C LEU A 29 -1.89 -15.24 0.21
N GLY A 30 -2.17 -14.24 1.05
CA GLY A 30 -3.32 -14.25 1.96
C GLY A 30 -4.58 -13.69 1.30
N TYR A 31 -5.61 -13.41 2.12
CA TYR A 31 -6.87 -12.82 1.65
C TYR A 31 -6.69 -11.51 0.87
N CYS A 32 -5.72 -10.67 1.28
CA CYS A 32 -5.43 -9.41 0.58
C CYS A 32 -4.75 -9.61 -0.79
N ARG A 33 -4.31 -10.83 -1.16
CA ARG A 33 -3.63 -11.13 -2.43
C ARG A 33 -2.37 -10.30 -2.72
N LEU A 34 -1.83 -9.60 -1.72
CA LEU A 34 -0.59 -8.85 -1.86
C LEU A 34 0.62 -9.78 -1.68
N PRO A 35 1.71 -9.59 -2.46
CA PRO A 35 2.98 -10.27 -2.27
C PRO A 35 3.76 -9.68 -1.08
N ALA A 36 5.06 -9.95 -1.00
CA ALA A 36 5.98 -9.27 -0.08
C ALA A 36 6.35 -7.86 -0.56
N ASP A 37 6.36 -7.65 -1.87
CA ASP A 37 6.78 -6.40 -2.52
C ASP A 37 5.67 -5.34 -2.56
N ILE A 38 6.07 -4.10 -2.89
CA ILE A 38 5.18 -2.95 -2.98
C ILE A 38 4.48 -2.96 -4.34
N ILE A 39 3.15 -2.91 -4.31
CA ILE A 39 2.33 -2.67 -5.51
C ILE A 39 1.60 -1.34 -5.34
N MET A 40 1.88 -0.40 -6.24
CA MET A 40 1.24 0.91 -6.27
C MET A 40 0.29 0.97 -7.47
N ASP A 41 -0.95 1.36 -7.24
CA ASP A 41 -1.93 1.56 -8.31
C ASP A 41 -1.66 2.88 -9.04
N CYS A 42 -1.64 3.99 -8.30
CA CYS A 42 -1.35 5.31 -8.85
C CYS A 42 -0.85 6.30 -7.80
N ALA A 43 -0.32 7.42 -8.27
CA ALA A 43 0.12 8.55 -7.46
C ALA A 43 -0.23 9.86 -8.18
N LEU A 44 -0.74 10.85 -7.43
CA LEU A 44 -1.19 12.12 -8.00
C LEU A 44 -1.17 13.26 -6.96
N ALA A 45 -1.09 14.49 -7.45
CA ALA A 45 -1.40 15.68 -6.65
C ALA A 45 -2.91 15.76 -6.42
N HIS A 46 -3.30 15.98 -5.17
CA HIS A 46 -4.69 16.00 -4.74
C HIS A 46 -5.01 17.34 -4.06
N HIS A 47 -5.81 18.16 -4.74
CA HIS A 47 -6.19 19.50 -4.26
C HIS A 47 -7.60 19.55 -3.63
N GLY A 48 -8.29 18.41 -3.55
CA GLY A 48 -9.64 18.30 -2.98
C GLY A 48 -9.65 17.99 -1.48
N GLU A 49 -8.48 17.84 -0.86
CA GLU A 49 -8.35 17.49 0.54
C GLU A 49 -8.61 18.66 1.47
N GLU A 50 -8.97 18.37 2.72
CA GLU A 50 -9.35 19.38 3.70
C GLU A 50 -8.29 20.49 3.81
N PRO A 51 -8.69 21.78 3.89
CA PRO A 51 -7.75 22.90 3.88
C PRO A 51 -6.57 22.80 4.87
N PRO A 52 -6.73 22.26 6.09
CA PRO A 52 -5.60 22.06 7.01
C PRO A 52 -4.53 21.06 6.51
N LEU A 53 -4.90 20.12 5.63
CA LEU A 53 -4.00 19.11 5.06
C LEU A 53 -3.42 19.56 3.73
N SER A 54 -4.24 20.17 2.87
CA SER A 54 -3.85 20.58 1.52
C SER A 54 -3.07 21.90 1.51
N GLY A 55 -3.26 22.77 2.50
CA GLY A 55 -2.63 24.09 2.54
C GLY A 55 -2.85 24.84 1.23
N THR A 56 -1.77 25.39 0.66
CA THR A 56 -1.81 26.05 -0.66
C THR A 56 -1.27 25.18 -1.80
N GLY A 57 -0.60 24.07 -1.49
CA GLY A 57 0.08 23.21 -2.46
C GLY A 57 -0.71 21.95 -2.86
N GLY A 58 -1.81 21.65 -2.18
CA GLY A 58 -2.46 20.35 -2.27
C GLY A 58 -1.73 19.30 -1.42
N ALA A 59 -2.14 18.04 -1.59
CA ALA A 59 -1.54 16.88 -0.94
C ALA A 59 -1.04 15.87 -1.97
N GLY A 60 0.11 15.25 -1.72
CA GLY A 60 0.59 14.12 -2.52
C GLY A 60 -0.16 12.85 -2.11
N THR A 61 -0.98 12.30 -3.00
CA THR A 61 -1.72 11.05 -2.75
C THR A 61 -1.04 9.87 -3.44
N ILE A 62 -0.78 8.79 -2.69
CA ILE A 62 -0.26 7.52 -3.21
C ILE A 62 -1.27 6.44 -2.87
N PHE A 63 -1.84 5.82 -3.90
CA PHE A 63 -2.75 4.69 -3.75
C PHE A 63 -1.96 3.38 -3.90
N LEU A 64 -1.87 2.65 -2.79
CA LEU A 64 -1.38 1.26 -2.80
C LEU A 64 -2.50 0.31 -3.24
N SER A 65 -2.10 -0.79 -3.85
CA SER A 65 -3.07 -1.77 -4.35
C SER A 65 -3.60 -2.66 -3.23
N SER A 66 -4.85 -3.11 -3.41
CA SER A 66 -5.55 -4.05 -2.55
C SER A 66 -5.87 -3.58 -1.12
N CYS A 67 -6.85 -4.24 -0.50
CA CYS A 67 -7.27 -4.02 0.88
C CYS A 67 -7.70 -5.34 1.51
N ASN A 68 -7.33 -5.56 2.78
CA ASN A 68 -7.70 -6.75 3.53
C ASN A 68 -9.14 -6.69 4.09
N LEU A 69 -9.90 -5.61 3.92
CA LEU A 69 -11.26 -5.50 4.47
C LEU A 69 -12.31 -6.14 3.56
N GLY A 70 -12.27 -5.84 2.25
CA GLY A 70 -13.22 -6.40 1.26
C GLY A 70 -14.65 -5.83 1.38
N CYS A 71 -14.78 -4.54 1.68
CA CYS A 71 -16.07 -3.90 1.92
C CYS A 71 -16.97 -3.94 0.68
N ILE A 72 -18.24 -4.34 0.85
CA ILE A 72 -19.23 -4.36 -0.25
C ILE A 72 -19.58 -2.96 -0.77
N TYR A 73 -19.34 -1.92 0.04
CA TYR A 73 -19.57 -0.50 -0.25
C TYR A 73 -18.25 0.27 -0.44
N CYS A 74 -17.18 -0.41 -0.86
CA CYS A 74 -15.87 0.22 -1.01
C CYS A 74 -15.90 1.36 -2.06
N GLN A 75 -15.65 2.60 -1.62
CA GLN A 75 -15.51 3.74 -2.54
C GLN A 75 -14.29 3.59 -3.47
N ASN A 76 -13.26 2.89 -3.00
CA ASN A 76 -12.01 2.63 -3.73
C ASN A 76 -11.98 1.21 -4.33
N TYR A 77 -13.13 0.64 -4.73
CA TYR A 77 -13.26 -0.76 -5.17
C TYR A 77 -12.24 -1.12 -6.27
N GLN A 78 -12.07 -0.24 -7.26
CA GLN A 78 -11.23 -0.43 -8.44
C GLN A 78 -9.77 -0.78 -8.07
N ILE A 79 -9.27 -0.18 -6.99
CA ILE A 79 -7.89 -0.32 -6.50
C ILE A 79 -7.79 -1.25 -5.29
N SER A 80 -8.84 -1.35 -4.46
CA SER A 80 -8.83 -2.08 -3.19
C SER A 80 -9.24 -3.55 -3.32
N HIS A 81 -9.98 -3.92 -4.37
CA HIS A 81 -10.46 -5.29 -4.59
C HIS A 81 -9.63 -6.05 -5.64
N SER A 82 -8.45 -5.53 -6.00
CA SER A 82 -7.48 -6.24 -6.85
C SER A 82 -6.05 -5.83 -6.49
N SER A 83 -5.08 -6.70 -6.73
CA SER A 83 -3.65 -6.43 -6.54
C SER A 83 -2.99 -6.00 -7.86
N ARG A 84 -3.65 -5.11 -8.61
CA ARG A 84 -3.14 -4.58 -9.89
C ARG A 84 -2.38 -3.28 -9.65
N GLY A 85 -1.40 -2.97 -10.50
CA GLY A 85 -0.60 -1.77 -10.40
C GLY A 85 0.83 -2.00 -10.87
N ARG A 86 1.73 -1.13 -10.43
CA ARG A 86 3.16 -1.18 -10.69
C ARG A 86 3.90 -1.73 -9.47
N ASP A 87 4.72 -2.75 -9.70
CA ASP A 87 5.69 -3.23 -8.71
C ASP A 87 6.81 -2.20 -8.53
N LEU A 88 7.12 -1.86 -7.27
CA LEU A 88 8.12 -0.87 -6.93
C LEU A 88 9.13 -1.41 -5.91
N THR A 89 10.39 -1.02 -6.08
CA THR A 89 11.37 -1.06 -5.00
C THR A 89 11.16 0.11 -4.04
N VAL A 90 11.72 -0.01 -2.84
CA VAL A 90 11.69 1.08 -1.83
C VAL A 90 12.26 2.40 -2.39
N LEU A 91 13.33 2.33 -3.17
CA LEU A 91 13.95 3.52 -3.79
C LEU A 91 13.05 4.14 -4.87
N GLN A 92 12.34 3.32 -5.64
CA GLN A 92 11.38 3.82 -6.63
C GLN A 92 10.17 4.49 -5.97
N LEU A 93 9.65 3.90 -4.87
CA LEU A 93 8.58 4.53 -4.10
C LEU A 93 9.03 5.86 -3.47
N ALA A 94 10.24 5.91 -2.90
CA ALA A 94 10.81 7.15 -2.35
C ALA A 94 10.92 8.24 -3.42
N ARG A 95 11.28 7.86 -4.67
CA ARG A 95 11.31 8.80 -5.78
C ARG A 95 9.92 9.37 -6.11
N VAL A 96 8.88 8.53 -6.11
CA VAL A 96 7.49 8.97 -6.30
C VAL A 96 7.09 9.98 -5.21
N MET A 97 7.42 9.71 -3.95
CA MET A 97 7.14 10.63 -2.84
C MET A 97 7.83 11.99 -3.02
N LEU A 98 9.11 12.00 -3.40
CA LEU A 98 9.87 13.23 -3.66
C LEU A 98 9.36 14.01 -4.88
N ASP A 99 8.86 13.31 -5.91
CA ASP A 99 8.28 13.96 -7.07
C ASP A 99 6.93 14.62 -6.76
N LEU A 100 6.16 14.10 -5.78
CA LEU A 100 4.93 14.71 -5.25
C LEU A 100 5.15 15.87 -4.28
N GLN A 101 6.34 15.99 -3.69
CA GLN A 101 6.66 17.05 -2.71
C GLN A 101 6.85 18.44 -3.35
N LYS A 102 7.09 18.49 -4.67
CA LYS A 102 7.42 19.71 -5.41
C LYS A 102 6.25 20.68 -5.47
#